data_AF-A0A523D6R7-F1
#
_entry.id   AF-A0A523D6R7-F1
#
_cell.length_a   1.000
_cell.length_b   1.000
_cell.length_c   1.000
_cell.angle_alpha   90.00
_cell.angle_beta   90.00
_cell.angle_gamma   90.00
#
_symmetry.space_group_name_H-M   'P 1'
#
loop_
_entity.id
_entity.type
_entity.pdbx_description
1 polymer ?
#
loop_
_entity_poly.entity_id
_entity_poly.type
_entity_poly.pdbx_seq_one_letter_code
_entity_poly.pdbx_strand_id
1 'polypeptide(L)' 'MPLKIERIFAFIAKDDQGNEGVCGFQSDMGWMAMVGADQAMIDKLKPMARSIAKSSGKTITICRFSIREEIETIDG' A
#
# COMPACT_ATOMS: atom_id res chain seq x y z
N MET A 1 -1.05 23.69 -10.34
CA MET A 1 -1.11 22.44 -11.14
C MET A 1 -1.83 21.38 -10.31
N PRO A 2 -2.72 20.57 -10.88
CA PRO A 2 -3.44 19.54 -10.12
C PRO A 2 -2.50 18.43 -9.65
N LEU A 3 -2.74 17.88 -8.45
CA LEU A 3 -2.05 16.68 -7.97
C LEU A 3 -2.64 15.46 -8.66
N LYS A 4 -1.80 14.72 -9.40
CA LYS A 4 -2.19 13.49 -10.12
C LYS A 4 -1.38 12.31 -9.57
N ILE A 5 -2.06 11.21 -9.29
CA ILE A 5 -1.40 9.94 -8.96
C ILE A 5 -0.87 9.34 -10.28
N GLU A 6 0.44 9.36 -10.44
CA GLU A 6 1.14 8.75 -11.60
C GLU A 6 1.81 7.42 -11.24
N ARG A 7 2.00 7.17 -9.95
CA ARG A 7 2.60 5.96 -9.42
C ARG A 7 1.98 5.65 -8.08
N ILE A 8 1.92 4.37 -7.76
CA ILE A 8 1.58 3.91 -6.42
C ILE A 8 2.69 3.01 -5.91
N PHE A 9 2.91 3.06 -4.61
CA PHE A 9 3.68 2.09 -3.90
C PHE A 9 2.73 1.35 -2.97
N ALA A 10 2.78 0.02 -3.00
CA ALA A 10 1.99 -0.82 -2.12
C ALA A 10 2.91 -1.65 -1.22
N PHE A 11 2.53 -1.79 0.04
CA PHE A 11 3.16 -2.73 0.97
C PHE A 11 2.43 -4.06 0.83
N ILE A 12 3.13 -5.10 0.38
CA ILE A 12 2.57 -6.39 0.03
C ILE A 12 3.11 -7.46 0.98
N ALA A 13 2.21 -8.30 1.50
CA ALA A 13 2.58 -9.54 2.20
C ALA A 13 2.16 -10.74 1.36
N LYS A 14 2.82 -11.89 1.62
CA LYS A 14 2.44 -13.18 1.05
C LYS A 14 1.77 -14.08 2.07
N ASP A 15 0.85 -14.92 1.63
CA ASP A 15 0.40 -16.08 2.41
C ASP A 15 1.29 -17.31 2.18
N ASP A 16 0.97 -18.42 2.84
CA ASP A 16 1.76 -19.65 2.77
C ASP A 16 1.70 -20.34 1.39
N GLN A 17 0.73 -19.95 0.56
CA GLN A 17 0.61 -20.41 -0.83
C GLN A 17 1.32 -19.47 -1.81
N GLY A 18 1.88 -18.36 -1.32
CA GLY A 18 2.57 -17.36 -2.12
C GLY A 18 1.66 -16.30 -2.74
N ASN A 19 0.37 -16.27 -2.41
CA ASN A 19 -0.56 -15.26 -2.90
C ASN A 19 -0.21 -13.90 -2.31
N GLU A 20 -0.24 -12.87 -3.14
CA GLU A 20 0.07 -11.49 -2.73
C GLU A 20 -1.19 -10.74 -2.29
N GLY A 21 -1.07 -10.00 -1.19
CA GLY A 21 -2.10 -9.09 -0.71
C GLY A 21 -1.51 -7.78 -0.21
N VAL A 22 -2.24 -6.68 -0.42
CA VAL A 22 -1.86 -5.37 0.12
C VAL A 22 -2.10 -5.36 1.62
N CYS A 23 -1.10 -4.94 2.40
CA CYS A 23 -1.21 -4.80 3.85
C CYS A 23 -2.26 -3.74 4.19
N GLY A 24 -3.17 -4.08 5.11
CA GLY A 24 -4.10 -3.14 5.71
C GLY A 24 -3.71 -2.81 7.14
N PHE A 25 -4.12 -1.63 7.61
CA PHE A 25 -4.06 -1.25 9.01
C PHE A 25 -5.35 -0.57 9.43
N GLN A 26 -5.69 -0.69 10.71
CA GLN A 26 -6.85 -0.03 11.28
C GLN A 26 -6.44 1.35 11.84
N SER A 27 -7.18 2.38 11.46
CA SER A 27 -7.08 3.74 11.99
C SER A 27 -8.42 4.19 12.57
N ASP A 28 -8.46 5.40 13.13
CA ASP A 28 -9.70 6.02 13.61
C ASP A 28 -10.74 6.23 12.50
N MET A 29 -10.29 6.28 11.23
CA MET A 29 -11.16 6.39 10.05
C MET A 29 -11.55 5.02 9.47
N GLY A 30 -11.19 3.92 10.13
CA GLY A 30 -11.45 2.55 9.69
C GLY A 30 -10.24 1.85 9.07
N TRP A 31 -10.50 0.77 8.34
CA TRP A 31 -9.48 -0.01 7.64
C TRP A 31 -8.93 0.76 6.45
N MET A 32 -7.61 0.95 6.42
CA MET A 32 -6.91 1.64 5.35
C MET A 32 -5.85 0.73 4.73
N ALA A 33 -5.76 0.77 3.40
CA ALA A 33 -4.69 0.10 2.68
C ALA A 33 -3.37 0.86 2.85
N MET A 34 -2.26 0.14 3.02
CA MET A 34 -0.92 0.71 3.04
C MET A 34 -0.46 0.99 1.61
N VAL A 35 -0.87 2.12 1.08
CA VAL A 35 -0.44 2.63 -0.22
C VAL A 35 0.06 4.07 -0.11
N GLY A 36 0.96 4.47 -1.02
CA GLY A 36 1.44 5.85 -1.11
C GLY A 36 1.74 6.26 -2.55
N ALA A 37 1.60 7.55 -2.86
CA ALA A 37 1.83 8.09 -4.21
C ALA A 37 3.26 8.64 -4.40
N ASP A 38 4.00 8.85 -3.31
CA ASP A 38 5.37 9.38 -3.32
C ASP A 38 6.26 8.71 -2.28
N GLN A 39 7.57 8.91 -2.41
CA GLN A 39 8.58 8.30 -1.54
C GLN A 39 8.48 8.77 -0.08
N ALA A 40 8.07 10.03 0.15
CA ALA A 40 7.96 10.59 1.50
C ALA A 40 6.85 9.91 2.30
N MET A 41 5.73 9.56 1.65
CA MET A 41 4.69 8.73 2.26
C MET A 41 5.22 7.33 2.62
N ILE A 42 6.04 6.74 1.76
CA ILE A 42 6.63 5.41 2.03
C ILE A 42 7.52 5.46 3.25
N ASP A 43 8.35 6.49 3.38
CA ASP A 43 9.23 6.63 4.53
C ASP A 43 8.45 6.79 5.83
N LYS A 44 7.29 7.46 5.80
CA LYS A 44 6.36 7.55 6.94
C LYS A 44 5.68 6.21 7.28
N LEU A 45 5.39 5.37 6.29
CA LEU A 45 4.71 4.09 6.48
C LEU A 45 5.66 2.93 6.83
N LYS A 46 6.96 3.04 6.51
CA LYS A 46 7.98 2.01 6.82
C LYS A 46 7.99 1.55 8.30
N PRO A 47 7.91 2.42 9.32
CA PRO A 47 7.84 1.98 10.71
C PRO A 47 6.63 1.10 11.00
N MET A 48 5.47 1.45 10.45
CA MET A 48 4.24 0.66 10.60
C MET A 48 4.36 -0.69 9.91
N ALA A 49 4.92 -0.72 8.69
CA ALA A 49 5.19 -1.98 7.98
C ALA A 49 6.13 -2.88 8.78
N ARG A 50 7.19 -2.34 9.39
CA ARG A 50 8.06 -3.12 10.29
C ARG A 50 7.29 -3.69 11.49
N SER A 51 6.38 -2.92 12.07
CA SER A 51 5.53 -3.38 13.17
C SER A 51 4.63 -4.55 12.75
N ILE A 52 3.97 -4.42 11.59
CA ILE A 52 3.08 -5.46 11.04
C ILE A 52 3.88 -6.71 10.69
N ALA A 53 5.04 -6.57 10.04
CA ALA A 53 5.91 -7.70 9.72
C ALA A 53 6.30 -8.47 11.00
N LYS A 54 6.65 -7.75 12.07
CA LYS A 54 7.01 -8.36 13.36
C LYS A 54 5.82 -9.04 14.03
N SER A 55 4.64 -8.42 14.06
CA SER A 55 3.47 -8.99 14.75
C SER A 55 2.83 -10.15 14.00
N SER A 56 2.88 -10.13 12.67
CA SER A 56 2.30 -11.18 11.82
C SER A 56 3.26 -12.32 11.49
N GLY A 57 4.58 -12.12 11.70
CA GLY A 57 5.62 -13.05 11.24
C GLY A 57 5.80 -13.08 9.71
N LYS A 58 5.13 -12.18 8.97
CA LYS A 58 5.18 -12.15 7.51
C LYS A 58 6.25 -11.19 6.99
N THR A 59 6.85 -11.55 5.86
CA THR A 59 7.70 -10.62 5.10
C THR A 59 6.81 -9.63 4.35
N ILE A 60 7.15 -8.34 4.44
CA ILE A 60 6.47 -7.27 3.71
C ILE A 60 7.43 -6.70 2.66
N THR A 61 6.97 -6.68 1.42
CA THR A 61 7.69 -6.14 0.25
C THR A 61 7.05 -4.83 -0.17
N ILE A 62 7.85 -3.81 -0.48
CA ILE A 62 7.33 -2.55 -1.04
C ILE A 62 7.48 -2.61 -2.56
N CYS A 63 6.35 -2.65 -3.26
CA CYS A 63 6.31 -2.70 -4.72
C CYS A 63 5.91 -1.33 -5.29
N ARG A 64 6.57 -0.89 -6.36
CA ARG A 64 6.21 0.32 -7.11
C ARG A 64 5.48 -0.06 -8.38
N PHE A 65 4.24 0.38 -8.52
CA PHE A 65 3.46 0.31 -9.75
C PHE A 65 3.43 1.69 -10.40
N SER A 66 3.70 1.74 -11.69
CA SER A 66 3.86 3.01 -12.43
C SER A 66 3.05 3.08 -13.72
N ILE A 67 2.33 2.01 -14.05
CA ILE A 67 1.40 2.00 -15.18
C ILE A 67 0.07 2.47 -14.62
N ARG A 68 -0.40 3.63 -15.11
CA ARG A 68 -1.75 4.12 -14.87
C ARG A 68 -2.59 3.81 -16.10
N GLU A 69 -3.66 3.08 -15.89
CA GLU A 69 -4.71 2.85 -16.88
C GLU A 69 -6.02 3.32 -16.27
N GLU A 70 -6.77 4.13 -17.01
CA GLU A 70 -8.09 4.61 -16.59
C GLU A 70 -9.12 3.64 -17.16
N ILE A 71 -9.67 2.78 -16.31
CA ILE A 71 -10.62 1.72 -16.71
C ILE A 71 -12.05 2.24 -16.76
N GLU A 72 -12.46 2.99 -15.74
CA GLU A 72 -13.82 3.49 -15.58
C GLU A 72 -13.82 4.73 -14.67
N THR A 73 -14.78 5.62 -14.85
CA THR A 73 -15.08 6.73 -13.93
C THR A 73 -16.47 6.52 -13.33
N ILE A 74 -16.56 6.56 -12.01
CA ILE A 74 -17.82 6.43 -11.26
C ILE A 74 -18.17 7.81 -10.72
N ASP A 75 -19.31 8.36 -11.16
CA ASP A 75 -19.85 9.62 -10.63
C ASP A 75 -20.69 9.36 -9.37
N GLY A 76 -20.58 10.25 -8.39
CA GLY A 76 -21.31 10.19 -7.11
C GLY A 76 -22.51 11.12 -7.06
#